data_AF-A0A258K098-F1
#
_entry.id   AF-A0A258K098-F1
#
_cell.length_a   1.000
_cell.length_b   1.000
_cell.length_c   1.000
_cell.angle_alpha   90.00
_cell.angle_beta   90.00
_cell.angle_gamma   90.00
#
_symmetry.space_group_name_H-M   'P 1'
#
loop_
_entity.id
_entity.type
_entity.pdbx_description
1 polymer ?
#
loop_
_entity_poly.entity_id
_entity_poly.type
_entity_poly.pdbx_seq_one_letter_code
_entity_poly.pdbx_strand_id
1 'polypeptide(L)'
;MNTDPIADYLTRVRNAVAANHKVVEIPASNLKKEITKILFDQGYILSYKFEENTVQGSIKIALKYDKDTKEPVIKDIQRISKPGLRKYSSSSNIPRILNGLGIAIVSTSKGLMTGKKAKQLNVGGEVICYVY
;
A
#
# COMPACT_ATOMS: atom_id res chain seq x y z
N MET A 1 17.69 13.07 -2.99
CA MET A 1 17.03 12.81 -4.29
C MET A 1 16.27 11.48 -4.17
N ASN A 2 14.93 11.51 -4.09
CA ASN A 2 14.14 10.28 -3.98
C ASN A 2 13.86 9.72 -5.38
N THR A 3 14.35 8.51 -5.67
CA THR A 3 14.19 7.87 -6.99
C THR A 3 12.84 7.17 -7.16
N ASP A 4 12.25 6.65 -6.08
CA ASP A 4 10.89 6.09 -6.07
C ASP A 4 10.11 6.56 -4.83
N PRO A 5 9.21 7.55 -4.97
CA PRO A 5 8.37 8.03 -3.87
C PRO A 5 7.44 6.97 -3.27
N ILE A 6 7.08 5.94 -4.03
CA ILE A 6 6.24 4.83 -3.55
C ILE A 6 7.09 3.92 -2.67
N ALA A 7 8.32 3.62 -3.08
CA ALA A 7 9.24 2.82 -2.28
C ALA A 7 9.53 3.51 -0.92
N ASP A 8 9.72 4.83 -0.90
CA ASP A 8 9.86 5.61 0.34
C ASP A 8 8.61 5.46 1.25
N TYR A 9 7.40 5.59 0.69
CA TYR A 9 6.15 5.37 1.43
C TYR A 9 6.10 3.98 2.08
N LEU A 10 6.35 2.91 1.30
CA LEU A 10 6.29 1.53 1.80
C LEU A 10 7.38 1.27 2.85
N THR A 11 8.56 1.86 2.66
CA THR A 11 9.69 1.71 3.59
C THR A 11 9.41 2.40 4.92
N ARG A 12 8.84 3.61 4.92
CA ARG A 12 8.44 4.30 6.16
C ARG A 12 7.39 3.52 6.94
N VAL A 13 6.40 2.95 6.26
CA VAL A 13 5.40 2.07 6.89
C VAL A 13 6.08 0.84 7.49
N ARG A 14 6.93 0.15 6.73
CA ARG A 14 7.65 -1.05 7.20
C ARG A 14 8.52 -0.76 8.42
N ASN A 15 9.28 0.34 8.38
CA ASN A 15 10.16 0.74 9.47
C ASN A 15 9.36 1.14 10.72
N ALA A 16 8.25 1.86 10.55
CA ALA A 16 7.36 2.21 11.67
C ALA A 16 6.73 0.97 12.31
N VAL A 17 6.32 -0.01 11.50
CA VAL A 17 5.84 -1.32 11.98
C VAL A 17 6.93 -2.04 12.77
N ALA A 18 8.14 -2.16 12.22
CA ALA A 18 9.27 -2.82 12.88
C ALA A 18 9.70 -2.12 14.20
N ALA A 19 9.56 -0.80 14.26
CA ALA A 19 9.83 0.00 15.45
C ALA A 19 8.64 0.05 16.44
N ASN A 20 7.53 -0.65 16.18
CA ASN A 20 6.31 -0.65 17.00
C ASN A 20 5.72 0.77 17.22
N HIS A 21 5.83 1.64 16.23
CA HIS A 21 5.26 2.98 16.29
C HIS A 21 3.74 2.94 16.08
N LYS A 22 3.00 3.72 16.87
CA LYS A 22 1.54 3.81 16.72
C LYS A 22 1.11 4.58 15.47
N VAL A 23 1.89 5.59 15.09
CA VAL A 23 1.58 6.53 14.01
C VAL A 23 2.82 6.74 13.14
N VAL A 24 2.62 6.85 11.84
CA VAL A 24 3.66 7.23 10.87
C VAL A 24 3.20 8.45 10.06
N GLU A 25 4.11 9.38 9.82
CA GLU A 25 3.88 10.56 9.00
C GLU A 25 4.69 10.50 7.70
N ILE A 26 4.00 10.70 6.57
CA ILE A 26 4.56 10.52 5.24
C ILE A 26 4.15 11.71 4.36
N PRO A 27 5.03 12.27 3.51
CA PRO A 27 4.65 13.33 2.57
C PRO A 27 3.58 12.84 1.59
N ALA A 28 2.56 13.68 1.37
CA ALA A 28 1.41 13.32 0.57
C ALA A 28 1.69 13.35 -0.94
N SER A 29 0.99 12.49 -1.67
CA SER A 29 0.84 12.54 -3.13
C SER A 29 -0.46 11.83 -3.50
N ASN A 30 -1.04 12.12 -4.67
CA ASN A 30 -2.30 11.50 -5.08
C ASN A 30 -2.23 9.97 -5.04
N LEU A 31 -1.14 9.39 -5.52
CA LEU A 31 -0.96 7.94 -5.52
C LEU A 31 -0.79 7.37 -4.11
N LYS A 32 -0.06 8.06 -3.20
CA LYS A 32 0.07 7.65 -1.80
C LYS A 32 -1.27 7.74 -1.05
N LYS A 33 -2.07 8.77 -1.34
CA LYS A 33 -3.43 8.92 -0.79
C LYS A 33 -4.31 7.73 -1.20
N GLU A 34 -4.30 7.34 -2.47
CA GLU A 34 -5.05 6.17 -2.96
C GLU A 34 -4.57 4.85 -2.36
N ILE A 35 -3.25 4.62 -2.26
CA ILE A 35 -2.70 3.44 -1.58
C ILE A 35 -3.20 3.39 -0.13
N THR A 36 -3.17 4.52 0.58
CA THR A 36 -3.58 4.60 1.99
C THR A 36 -5.08 4.29 2.15
N LYS A 37 -5.94 4.79 1.25
CA LYS A 37 -7.37 4.45 1.22
C LYS A 37 -7.59 2.94 1.07
N ILE A 38 -6.90 2.30 0.12
CA ILE A 38 -7.00 0.85 -0.09
C ILE A 38 -6.54 0.07 1.15
N LEU A 39 -5.44 0.47 1.78
CA LEU A 39 -4.96 -0.18 3.01
C LEU A 39 -5.99 -0.09 4.15
N PHE A 40 -6.67 1.05 4.26
CA PHE A 40 -7.75 1.23 5.23
C PHE A 40 -8.97 0.37 4.91
N ASP A 41 -9.44 0.38 3.66
CA ASP A 41 -10.58 -0.41 3.20
C ASP A 41 -10.36 -1.91 3.36
N GLN A 42 -9.10 -2.37 3.23
CA GLN A 42 -8.72 -3.76 3.45
C GLN A 42 -8.41 -4.08 4.93
N GLY A 43 -8.46 -3.10 5.83
CA GLY A 43 -8.32 -3.28 7.27
C GLY A 43 -6.89 -3.47 7.80
N TYR A 44 -5.87 -3.09 7.02
CA TYR A 44 -4.46 -3.15 7.42
C TYR A 44 -4.04 -1.99 8.34
N ILE A 45 -4.72 -0.85 8.25
CA ILE A 45 -4.46 0.34 9.08
C ILE A 45 -5.72 0.72 9.86
N LEU A 46 -5.56 1.35 11.02
CA LEU A 46 -6.67 1.73 11.92
C LEU A 46 -7.40 2.96 11.42
N SER A 47 -6.66 3.98 11.01
CA SER A 47 -7.18 5.24 10.50
C SER A 47 -6.08 5.99 9.77
N TYR A 48 -6.47 6.98 8.98
CA TYR A 48 -5.54 7.92 8.37
C TYR A 48 -6.13 9.33 8.38
N LYS A 49 -5.26 10.33 8.34
CA LYS A 49 -5.62 11.74 8.20
C LYS A 49 -4.73 12.39 7.16
N PHE A 50 -5.35 13.17 6.27
CA PHE A 50 -4.63 14.05 5.36
C PHE A 50 -4.52 15.43 6.01
N GLU A 51 -3.30 15.92 6.16
CA GLU A 51 -3.02 17.25 6.69
C GLU A 51 -2.43 18.12 5.58
N GLU A 52 -2.96 19.34 5.44
CA GLU A 52 -2.52 20.30 4.41
C GLU A 52 -1.58 21.36 5.01
N ASN A 53 -0.97 21.05 6.15
CA ASN A 53 -0.12 21.97 6.92
C ASN A 53 1.18 22.37 6.19
N THR A 54 1.52 21.67 5.11
CA THR A 54 2.72 21.92 4.31
C THR A 54 2.36 22.05 2.83
N VAL A 55 3.21 22.69 2.04
CA VAL A 55 3.02 22.89 0.58
C VAL A 55 2.69 21.59 -0.15
N GLN A 56 3.26 20.46 0.29
CA GLN A 56 3.01 19.14 -0.29
C GLN A 56 1.88 18.36 0.44
N GLY A 57 1.55 18.75 1.67
CA GLY A 57 0.69 18.00 2.59
C GLY A 57 1.39 16.78 3.20
N SER A 58 0.82 16.27 4.30
CA SER A 58 1.24 15.04 4.96
C SER A 58 0.08 14.05 5.14
N ILE A 59 0.44 12.77 5.24
CA ILE A 59 -0.46 11.66 5.52
C ILE A 59 -0.03 11.10 6.87
N LYS A 60 -0.89 11.23 7.88
CA LYS A 60 -0.72 10.53 9.16
C LYS A 60 -1.50 9.24 9.11
N ILE A 61 -0.84 8.12 9.40
CA ILE A 61 -1.42 6.78 9.36
C ILE A 61 -1.28 6.17 10.75
N ALA A 62 -2.41 5.73 11.32
CA ALA A 62 -2.41 4.94 12.55
C ALA A 62 -2.26 3.45 12.19
N LEU A 63 -1.17 2.83 12.65
CA LEU A 63 -0.86 1.44 12.39
C LEU A 63 -1.69 0.53 13.29
N LYS A 64 -2.18 -0.58 12.71
CA LYS A 64 -3.01 -1.55 13.41
C LYS A 64 -2.15 -2.66 14.01
N TYR A 65 -2.39 -2.91 15.29
CA TYR A 65 -1.77 -3.99 16.05
C TYR A 65 -2.88 -4.83 16.67
N ASP A 66 -2.61 -6.11 16.85
CA ASP A 66 -3.48 -6.99 17.62
C ASP A 66 -3.50 -6.55 19.09
N LYS A 67 -4.66 -6.68 19.76
CA LYS A 67 -4.82 -6.26 21.16
C LYS A 67 -4.16 -7.24 22.11
N ASP A 68 -4.19 -8.53 21.77
CA ASP A 68 -3.76 -9.60 22.67
C ASP A 68 -2.27 -9.92 22.48
N THR A 69 -1.86 -10.17 21.23
CA THR A 69 -0.48 -10.55 20.89
C THR A 69 0.45 -9.36 20.68
N LYS A 70 -0.10 -8.15 20.49
CA LYS A 70 0.63 -6.94 20.05
C LYS A 70 1.37 -7.11 18.72
N GLU A 71 1.06 -8.16 17.96
CA GLU A 71 1.66 -8.35 16.64
C GLU A 71 1.11 -7.32 15.64
N PRO A 72 1.95 -6.82 14.72
CA PRO A 72 1.49 -5.94 13.66
C PRO A 72 0.64 -6.71 12.64
N VAL A 73 -0.45 -6.09 12.18
CA VAL A 73 -1.29 -6.67 11.12
C VAL A 73 -0.57 -6.74 9.77
N ILE A 74 0.33 -5.78 9.51
CA ILE A 74 1.20 -5.79 8.34
C ILE A 74 2.47 -6.55 8.71
N LYS A 75 2.66 -7.74 8.13
CA LYS A 75 3.88 -8.55 8.32
C LYS A 75 4.95 -8.16 7.30
N ASP A 76 4.55 -7.95 6.05
CA ASP A 76 5.45 -7.48 5.00
C ASP A 76 4.71 -6.58 3.99
N ILE A 77 5.44 -5.62 3.46
CA ILE A 77 4.95 -4.68 2.46
C ILE A 77 6.06 -4.42 1.45
N GLN A 78 5.88 -4.90 0.21
CA GLN A 78 6.96 -4.97 -0.76
C GLN A 78 6.60 -4.30 -2.10
N ARG A 79 7.55 -3.51 -2.63
CA ARG A 79 7.47 -2.90 -3.97
C ARG A 79 7.81 -3.94 -5.04
N ILE A 80 6.92 -4.12 -6.03
CA ILE A 80 7.05 -5.16 -7.06
C ILE A 80 7.50 -4.59 -8.40
N SER A 81 6.74 -3.67 -8.98
CA SER A 81 7.20 -2.88 -10.10
C SER A 81 8.21 -1.85 -9.58
N LYS A 82 9.39 -1.71 -10.20
CA LYS A 82 10.40 -0.71 -9.80
C LYS A 82 10.67 0.21 -10.98
N PRO A 83 11.18 1.44 -10.79
CA PRO A 83 11.47 2.34 -11.92
C PRO A 83 12.37 1.71 -12.98
N GLY A 84 13.37 0.92 -12.58
CA GLY A 84 14.27 0.20 -13.49
C GLY A 84 13.72 -1.09 -14.07
N LEU A 85 12.61 -1.63 -13.54
CA LEU A 85 11.95 -2.82 -14.09
C LEU A 85 10.45 -2.77 -13.77
N ARG A 86 9.66 -2.35 -14.75
CA ARG A 86 8.21 -2.28 -14.62
C ARG A 86 7.59 -3.66 -14.78
N LYS A 87 6.71 -4.02 -13.85
CA LYS A 87 6.00 -5.32 -13.88
C LYS A 87 4.51 -5.11 -14.13
N TYR A 88 4.06 -5.57 -15.29
CA TYR A 88 2.67 -5.55 -15.70
C TYR A 88 2.09 -6.96 -15.65
N SER A 89 0.78 -7.06 -15.42
CA SER A 89 0.06 -8.32 -15.45
C SER A 89 -1.31 -8.14 -16.11
N SER A 90 -1.70 -9.12 -16.92
CA SER A 90 -3.08 -9.24 -17.42
C SER A 90 -4.03 -9.58 -16.28
N SER A 91 -5.33 -9.33 -16.46
CA SER A 91 -6.35 -9.68 -15.46
C SER A 91 -6.26 -11.15 -15.00
N SER A 92 -6.05 -12.07 -15.94
CA SER A 92 -5.87 -13.51 -15.67
C SER A 92 -4.66 -13.80 -14.79
N ASN A 93 -3.54 -13.14 -15.05
CA ASN A 93 -2.23 -13.42 -14.44
C ASN A 93 -1.94 -12.58 -13.19
N ILE A 94 -2.91 -11.80 -12.67
CA ILE A 94 -2.70 -11.07 -11.42
C ILE A 94 -2.39 -12.10 -10.32
N PRO A 95 -1.26 -11.97 -9.62
CA PRO A 95 -0.82 -12.98 -8.65
C PRO A 95 -1.73 -12.99 -7.43
N ARG A 96 -1.89 -14.18 -6.83
CA ARG A 96 -2.54 -14.36 -5.54
C ARG A 96 -1.47 -14.34 -4.45
N ILE A 97 -1.60 -13.44 -3.48
CA ILE A 97 -0.66 -13.32 -2.35
C ILE A 97 -1.19 -14.17 -1.20
N LEU A 98 -0.33 -15.04 -0.64
CA LEU A 98 -0.67 -15.97 0.45
C LEU A 98 -2.03 -16.67 0.26
N ASN A 99 -2.24 -17.28 -0.91
CA ASN A 99 -3.52 -17.94 -1.26
C ASN A 99 -4.78 -17.06 -1.10
N GLY A 100 -4.64 -15.74 -1.17
CA GLY A 100 -5.73 -14.76 -1.06
C GLY A 100 -5.85 -14.09 0.30
N LEU A 101 -4.97 -14.40 1.26
CA LEU A 101 -4.89 -13.72 2.55
C LEU A 101 -4.21 -12.35 2.44
N GLY A 102 -3.24 -12.23 1.52
CA GLY A 102 -2.60 -10.95 1.20
C GLY A 102 -3.30 -10.22 0.06
N ILE A 103 -2.95 -8.94 -0.10
CA ILE A 103 -3.44 -8.12 -1.21
C ILE A 103 -2.31 -7.74 -2.16
N ALA A 104 -2.64 -7.69 -3.44
CA ALA A 104 -1.85 -7.02 -4.45
C ALA A 104 -2.51 -5.70 -4.82
N ILE A 105 -1.75 -4.61 -4.84
CA ILE A 105 -2.24 -3.31 -5.31
C ILE A 105 -1.79 -3.14 -6.75
N VAL A 106 -2.76 -2.89 -7.64
CA VAL A 106 -2.57 -2.81 -9.09
C VAL A 106 -3.07 -1.46 -9.59
N SER A 107 -2.24 -0.78 -10.39
CA SER A 107 -2.64 0.41 -11.14
C SER A 107 -3.24 -0.03 -12.47
N THR A 108 -4.51 0.27 -12.67
CA THR A 108 -5.26 -0.08 -13.89
C THR A 108 -5.73 1.18 -14.61
N SER A 109 -6.26 1.02 -15.82
CA SER A 109 -6.89 2.14 -16.56
C SER A 109 -8.11 2.75 -15.85
N LYS A 110 -8.73 2.01 -14.92
CA LYS A 110 -9.87 2.47 -14.10
C LYS A 110 -9.45 3.01 -12.73
N GLY A 111 -8.14 3.21 -12.51
CA GLY A 111 -7.57 3.68 -11.25
C GLY A 111 -6.86 2.59 -10.45
N LEU A 112 -6.48 2.95 -9.23
CA LEU A 112 -5.78 2.07 -8.29
C LEU A 112 -6.78 1.14 -7.60
N MET A 113 -6.50 -0.16 -7.58
CA MET A 113 -7.40 -1.13 -6.93
C MET A 113 -6.66 -2.37 -6.46
N THR A 114 -7.36 -3.21 -5.70
CA THR A 114 -6.85 -4.52 -5.30
C THR A 114 -6.87 -5.50 -6.48
N GLY A 115 -5.94 -6.45 -6.49
CA GLY A 115 -5.85 -7.48 -7.52
C GLY A 115 -7.12 -8.32 -7.63
N LYS A 116 -7.84 -8.52 -6.52
CA LYS A 116 -9.14 -9.21 -6.51
C LYS A 116 -10.20 -8.41 -7.27
N LYS A 117 -10.29 -7.09 -7.06
CA LYS A 117 -11.21 -6.20 -7.77
C LYS A 117 -10.85 -6.08 -9.25
N ALA A 118 -9.55 -6.00 -9.57
CA ALA A 118 -9.06 -5.99 -10.94
C ALA A 118 -9.44 -7.28 -11.71
N LYS A 119 -9.33 -8.45 -11.07
CA LYS A 119 -9.81 -9.72 -11.64
C LYS A 119 -11.32 -9.72 -11.90
N GLN A 120 -12.12 -9.24 -10.95
CA GLN A 120 -13.59 -9.17 -11.10
C GLN A 120 -14.00 -8.25 -12.26
N LEU A 121 -13.30 -7.14 -12.46
CA LEU A 121 -13.55 -6.20 -13.55
C LEU A 121 -12.92 -6.62 -14.88
N ASN A 122 -12.19 -7.74 -14.90
CA ASN A 122 -11.40 -8.23 -16.03
C ASN A 122 -10.43 -7.18 -16.60
N VAL A 123 -9.76 -6.41 -15.73
CA VAL A 123 -8.79 -5.38 -16.12
C VAL A 123 -7.40 -5.73 -15.59
N GLY A 124 -6.38 -5.65 -16.44
CA GLY A 124 -4.96 -5.80 -16.07
C GLY A 124 -4.31 -4.47 -15.68
N GLY A 125 -3.01 -4.48 -15.39
CA GLY A 125 -2.30 -3.26 -15.03
C GLY A 125 -0.89 -3.45 -14.51
N GLU A 126 -0.32 -2.35 -13.99
CA GLU A 126 0.98 -2.36 -13.32
C GLU A 126 0.82 -2.86 -11.88
N VAL A 127 1.59 -3.88 -11.51
CA VAL A 127 1.57 -4.42 -10.15
C VAL A 127 2.48 -3.59 -9.26
N ILE A 128 1.88 -2.77 -8.39
CA ILE A 128 2.63 -1.78 -7.62
C ILE A 128 3.33 -2.43 -6.42
N CYS A 129 2.56 -3.03 -5.53
CA CYS A 129 3.08 -3.63 -4.31
C CYS A 129 2.20 -4.77 -3.81
N TYR A 130 2.80 -5.60 -2.95
CA TYR A 130 2.10 -6.62 -2.18
C TYR A 130 2.14 -6.27 -0.70
N VAL A 131 1.09 -6.67 0.00
CA VAL A 131 0.93 -6.47 1.45
C VAL A 131 0.34 -7.75 2.03
N TYR A 132 0.89 -8.21 3.16
CA TYR A 132 0.39 -9.33 3.94
C TYR A 132 0.97 -9.34 5.35
#